data_AF-A0A932REK6-F1
#
_entry.id   AF-A0A932REK6-F1
#
_cell.length_a   1.000
_cell.length_b   1.000
_cell.length_c   1.000
_cell.angle_alpha   90.00
_cell.angle_beta   90.00
_cell.angle_gamma   90.00
#
_symmetry.space_group_name_H-M   'P 1'
#
loop_
_entity.id
_entity.type
_entity.pdbx_description
1 polymer ?
#
loop_
_entity_poly.entity_id
_entity_poly.type
_entity_poly.pdbx_seq_one_letter_code
_entity_poly.pdbx_strand_id
1 'polypeptide(L)'
;MGFRNVSNKFKIALPLFIGLFISQNALSQDFLNLILPEFKIEQGTMEESLKKLRAYGIQVCFEKVLRTNLEEREITFSLQLKNVSVKAVLDALIAADPRYYWERYHKLVMGLATTNLINVLPVRGKEAPDNLMNIRIKKFEVKEKEPIKIIHEIGELAPELAKRFREIYPGGKAGEEPGKVFGGPADLKIREYQINLRLDDVTVREILNEVALISGGLCWVFEGTKGRSPLYQWKAF
;
A
#
# COMPACT_ATOMS: atom_id res chain seq x y z
N MET A 1 44.88 18.63 71.51
CA MET A 1 44.33 19.27 70.29
C MET A 1 45.04 18.62 69.11
N GLY A 2 44.46 17.92 68.16
CA GLY A 2 43.08 17.86 67.68
C GLY A 2 43.13 17.93 66.15
N PHE A 3 42.53 16.94 65.47
CA PHE A 3 42.21 16.86 64.03
C PHE A 3 43.35 16.52 63.04
N ARG A 4 43.15 15.76 61.96
CA ARG A 4 42.27 14.64 61.57
C ARG A 4 42.83 14.19 60.20
N ASN A 5 42.93 12.88 59.97
CA ASN A 5 43.03 12.29 58.63
C ASN A 5 41.82 12.67 57.77
N VAL A 6 41.99 12.90 56.46
CA VAL A 6 41.16 12.24 55.41
C VAL A 6 41.96 12.15 54.10
N SER A 7 42.20 10.91 53.65
CA SER A 7 42.70 10.60 52.30
C SER A 7 41.52 10.59 51.32
N ASN A 8 41.58 11.36 50.23
CA ASN A 8 40.64 11.24 49.13
C ASN A 8 41.22 10.31 48.05
N LYS A 9 40.94 9.01 48.16
CA LYS A 9 41.06 8.07 47.04
C LYS A 9 39.76 8.12 46.25
N PHE A 10 39.74 8.89 45.17
CA PHE A 10 38.67 8.84 44.17
C PHE A 10 38.70 7.46 43.48
N LYS A 11 37.71 6.62 43.80
CA LYS A 11 37.42 5.40 43.02
C LYS A 11 36.52 5.81 41.86
N ILE A 12 37.07 5.82 40.66
CA ILE A 12 36.30 5.94 39.41
C ILE A 12 35.56 4.61 39.22
N ALA A 13 34.25 4.62 39.46
CA ALA A 13 33.38 3.51 39.08
C ALA A 13 33.20 3.57 37.56
N LEU A 14 33.82 2.64 36.85
CA LEU A 14 33.60 2.42 35.42
C LEU A 14 32.19 1.84 35.25
N PRO A 15 31.25 2.52 34.55
CA PRO A 15 29.96 1.92 34.26
C PRO A 15 30.20 0.72 33.34
N LEU A 16 29.86 -0.46 33.84
CA LEU A 16 29.79 -1.70 33.08
C LEU A 16 28.74 -1.48 31.97
N PHE A 17 29.19 -1.08 30.78
CA PHE A 17 28.37 -1.09 29.59
C PHE A 17 28.04 -2.56 29.30
N ILE A 18 26.90 -3.01 29.83
CA ILE A 18 26.26 -4.23 29.37
C ILE A 18 25.85 -3.93 27.93
N GLY A 19 26.75 -4.30 27.01
CA GLY A 19 26.46 -4.36 25.59
C GLY A 19 25.25 -5.25 25.41
N LEU A 20 24.09 -4.60 25.26
CA LEU A 20 22.94 -5.16 24.59
C LEU A 20 23.42 -5.59 23.20
N PHE A 21 23.85 -6.83 23.09
CA PHE A 21 23.89 -7.57 21.84
C PHE A 21 22.43 -7.72 21.38
N ILE A 22 21.84 -6.61 20.90
CA ILE A 22 20.69 -6.67 20.03
C ILE A 22 21.22 -7.39 18.80
N SER A 23 20.92 -8.70 18.72
CA SER A 23 21.39 -9.53 17.62
C SER A 23 21.00 -8.83 16.33
N GLN A 24 21.96 -8.68 15.42
CA GLN A 24 21.72 -8.17 14.07
C GLN A 24 20.77 -9.08 13.26
N ASN A 25 20.26 -10.18 13.84
CA ASN A 25 19.22 -11.03 13.28
C ASN A 25 17.80 -10.41 13.35
N ALA A 26 17.64 -9.21 13.91
CA ALA A 26 16.42 -8.40 13.77
C ALA A 26 16.34 -7.68 12.41
N LEU A 27 17.21 -8.02 11.45
CA LEU A 27 17.13 -7.60 10.06
C LEU A 27 15.98 -8.33 9.35
N SER A 28 14.87 -7.62 9.21
CA SER A 28 13.68 -7.90 8.40
C SER A 28 13.08 -9.31 8.55
N GLN A 29 12.35 -9.55 9.64
CA GLN A 29 11.33 -10.60 9.61
C GLN A 29 10.36 -10.27 8.47
N ASP A 30 10.24 -11.17 7.50
CA ASP A 30 9.32 -11.02 6.38
C ASP A 30 7.90 -10.79 6.93
N PHE A 31 7.28 -9.65 6.58
CA PHE A 31 5.97 -9.26 7.08
C PHE A 31 4.88 -10.30 6.74
N LEU A 32 5.06 -11.15 5.71
CA LEU A 32 4.13 -12.24 5.43
C LEU A 32 4.11 -13.31 6.54
N ASN A 33 5.20 -13.44 7.29
CA ASN A 33 5.32 -14.34 8.43
C ASN A 33 4.94 -13.68 9.76
N LEU A 34 4.55 -12.39 9.75
CA LEU A 34 4.04 -11.71 10.94
C LEU A 34 2.77 -12.42 11.41
N ILE A 35 2.72 -12.78 12.68
CA ILE A 35 1.56 -13.44 13.29
C ILE A 35 0.57 -12.39 13.78
N LEU A 36 -0.67 -12.47 13.29
CA LEU A 36 -1.78 -11.66 13.77
C LEU A 36 -2.51 -12.44 14.88
N PRO A 37 -2.62 -11.87 16.10
CA PRO A 37 -3.32 -12.53 17.20
C PRO A 37 -4.77 -12.88 16.87
N GLU A 38 -5.46 -11.97 16.19
CA GLU A 38 -6.81 -12.16 15.69
C GLU A 38 -7.01 -11.33 14.42
N PHE A 39 -7.70 -11.90 13.44
CA PHE A 39 -8.23 -11.20 12.27
C PHE A 39 -9.69 -11.63 12.09
N LYS A 40 -10.61 -10.69 12.26
CA LYS A 40 -12.06 -10.94 12.25
C LYS A 40 -12.79 -9.96 11.35
N ILE A 41 -13.62 -10.45 10.45
CA ILE A 41 -14.52 -9.69 9.57
C ILE A 41 -15.91 -10.32 9.68
N GLU A 42 -16.94 -9.49 9.81
CA GLU A 42 -18.34 -9.93 9.86
C GLU A 42 -19.10 -9.25 8.71
N GLN A 43 -19.58 -10.04 7.75
CA GLN A 43 -20.30 -9.55 6.57
C GLN A 43 -19.60 -8.41 5.83
N GLY A 44 -18.26 -8.43 5.79
CA GLY A 44 -17.45 -7.37 5.18
C GLY A 44 -17.03 -7.70 3.75
N THR A 45 -16.60 -6.67 3.02
CA THR A 45 -16.09 -6.81 1.65
C THR A 45 -14.57 -7.06 1.63
N MET A 46 -14.03 -7.35 0.44
CA MET A 46 -12.57 -7.41 0.24
C MET A 46 -11.90 -6.08 0.62
N GLU A 47 -12.45 -4.92 0.23
CA GLU A 47 -11.86 -3.62 0.57
C GLU A 47 -11.78 -3.43 2.10
N GLU A 48 -12.86 -3.71 2.82
CA GLU A 48 -12.92 -3.58 4.28
C GLU A 48 -11.94 -4.53 4.98
N SER A 49 -11.82 -5.74 4.47
CA SER A 49 -10.85 -6.73 4.96
C SER A 49 -9.41 -6.24 4.79
N LEU A 50 -9.09 -5.67 3.62
CA LEU A 50 -7.76 -5.11 3.37
C LEU A 50 -7.49 -3.83 4.18
N LYS A 51 -8.50 -2.96 4.42
CA LYS A 51 -8.38 -1.84 5.37
C LYS A 51 -8.01 -2.34 6.76
N LYS A 52 -8.67 -3.40 7.23
CA LYS A 52 -8.34 -4.02 8.52
C LYS A 52 -6.90 -4.55 8.54
N LEU A 53 -6.44 -5.17 7.46
CA LEU A 53 -5.05 -5.64 7.35
C LEU A 53 -4.04 -4.48 7.42
N ARG A 54 -4.35 -3.34 6.78
CA ARG A 54 -3.54 -2.12 6.85
C ARG A 54 -3.45 -1.53 8.26
N ALA A 55 -4.48 -1.70 9.09
CA ALA A 55 -4.43 -1.30 10.49
C ALA A 55 -3.39 -2.08 11.31
N TYR A 56 -2.91 -3.23 10.83
CA TYR A 56 -1.75 -3.96 11.39
C TYR A 56 -0.40 -3.48 10.82
N GLY A 57 -0.36 -2.37 10.08
CA GLY A 57 0.85 -1.84 9.45
C GLY A 57 1.26 -2.55 8.16
N ILE A 58 0.39 -3.39 7.59
CA ILE A 58 0.66 -4.12 6.37
C ILE A 58 0.34 -3.25 5.15
N GLN A 59 1.34 -2.98 4.32
CA GLN A 59 1.15 -2.17 3.11
C GLN A 59 0.49 -3.00 2.00
N VAL A 60 -0.79 -2.75 1.73
CA VAL A 60 -1.54 -3.42 0.65
C VAL A 60 -2.26 -2.42 -0.25
N CYS A 61 -2.03 -2.54 -1.55
CA CYS A 61 -2.73 -1.83 -2.61
C CYS A 61 -3.80 -2.75 -3.24
N PHE A 62 -4.84 -2.17 -3.81
CA PHE A 62 -6.01 -2.92 -4.22
C PHE A 62 -6.55 -2.49 -5.58
N GLU A 63 -6.66 -3.44 -6.49
CA GLU A 63 -7.36 -3.25 -7.77
C GLU A 63 -8.69 -3.99 -7.68
N LYS A 64 -9.81 -3.28 -7.80
CA LYS A 64 -11.15 -3.90 -7.77
C LYS A 64 -11.49 -4.56 -9.09
N VAL A 65 -12.30 -5.62 -9.00
CA VAL A 65 -13.03 -6.14 -10.17
C VAL A 65 -13.92 -5.01 -10.71
N LEU A 66 -13.78 -4.74 -12.01
CA LEU A 66 -14.57 -3.71 -12.68
C LEU A 66 -16.05 -4.10 -12.69
N ARG A 67 -16.90 -3.20 -12.21
CA ARG A 67 -18.34 -3.42 -12.16
C ARG A 67 -18.94 -3.32 -13.55
N THR A 68 -19.96 -4.12 -13.82
CA THR A 68 -20.73 -4.05 -15.07
C THR A 68 -21.72 -2.89 -15.05
N ASN A 69 -22.27 -2.58 -13.88
CA ASN A 69 -23.17 -1.46 -13.62
C ASN A 69 -23.00 -0.95 -12.18
N LEU A 70 -23.62 0.20 -11.86
CA LEU A 70 -23.48 0.84 -10.53
C LEU A 70 -24.23 0.11 -9.41
N GLU A 71 -25.20 -0.73 -9.75
CA GLU A 71 -26.03 -1.48 -8.80
C GLU A 71 -25.37 -2.79 -8.35
N GLU A 72 -24.32 -3.23 -9.06
CA GLU A 72 -23.56 -4.43 -8.73
C GLU A 72 -22.93 -4.29 -7.35
N ARG A 73 -23.39 -5.14 -6.42
CA ARG A 73 -22.92 -5.16 -5.03
C ARG A 73 -21.62 -5.92 -4.92
N GLU A 74 -20.79 -5.49 -3.97
CA GLU A 74 -19.58 -6.23 -3.60
C GLU A 74 -19.98 -7.53 -2.88
N ILE A 75 -19.17 -8.57 -3.06
CA ILE A 75 -19.33 -9.82 -2.31
C ILE A 75 -18.95 -9.54 -0.86
N THR A 76 -19.80 -9.97 0.05
CA THR A 76 -19.55 -9.92 1.50
C THR A 76 -19.30 -11.31 2.04
N PHE A 77 -18.44 -11.41 3.04
CA PHE A 77 -18.11 -12.66 3.71
C PHE A 77 -17.77 -12.41 5.19
N SER A 78 -17.79 -13.49 5.97
CA SER A 78 -17.37 -13.48 7.37
C SER A 78 -16.15 -14.38 7.52
N LEU A 79 -15.14 -13.91 8.24
CA LEU A 79 -13.90 -14.62 8.47
C LEU A 79 -13.44 -14.39 9.90
N GLN A 80 -13.04 -15.44 10.61
CA GLN A 80 -12.39 -15.31 11.91
C GLN A 80 -11.17 -16.23 11.95
N LEU A 81 -10.00 -15.61 12.07
CA LEU A 81 -8.72 -16.29 12.17
C LEU A 81 -8.00 -15.83 13.42
N LYS A 82 -7.25 -16.73 14.07
CA LYS A 82 -6.51 -16.45 15.29
C LYS A 82 -5.10 -17.02 15.22
N ASN A 83 -4.12 -16.26 15.67
CA ASN A 83 -2.71 -16.63 15.68
C ASN A 83 -2.22 -17.16 14.31
N VAL A 84 -2.63 -16.48 13.23
CA VAL A 84 -2.26 -16.85 11.86
C VAL A 84 -1.29 -15.84 11.27
N SER A 85 -0.50 -16.25 10.29
CA SER A 85 0.38 -15.32 9.57
C SER A 85 -0.40 -14.40 8.63
N VAL A 86 0.19 -13.25 8.28
CA VAL A 86 -0.36 -12.35 7.25
C VAL A 86 -0.60 -13.10 5.93
N LYS A 87 0.31 -14.01 5.54
CA LYS A 87 0.11 -14.87 4.37
C LYS A 87 -1.18 -15.69 4.48
N ALA A 88 -1.41 -16.34 5.61
CA ALA A 88 -2.59 -17.16 5.83
C ALA A 88 -3.88 -16.32 5.82
N VAL A 89 -3.83 -15.07 6.30
CA VAL A 89 -4.95 -14.12 6.16
C VAL A 89 -5.22 -13.84 4.69
N LEU A 90 -4.20 -13.47 3.91
CA LEU A 90 -4.36 -13.19 2.47
C LEU A 90 -4.91 -14.40 1.71
N ASP A 91 -4.37 -15.59 1.96
CA ASP A 91 -4.85 -16.84 1.34
C ASP A 91 -6.32 -17.11 1.67
N ALA A 92 -6.74 -16.87 2.91
CA ALA A 92 -8.13 -17.01 3.33
C ALA A 92 -9.05 -15.94 2.70
N LEU A 93 -8.59 -14.71 2.50
CA LEU A 93 -9.33 -13.67 1.80
C LEU A 93 -9.56 -14.05 0.33
N ILE A 94 -8.55 -14.58 -0.35
CA ILE A 94 -8.67 -15.07 -1.72
C ILE A 94 -9.61 -16.28 -1.81
N ALA A 95 -9.57 -17.19 -0.83
CA ALA A 95 -10.51 -18.30 -0.76
C ALA A 95 -11.97 -17.80 -0.60
N ALA A 96 -12.18 -16.69 0.12
CA ALA A 96 -13.51 -16.10 0.33
C ALA A 96 -14.02 -15.32 -0.91
N ASP A 97 -13.15 -14.64 -1.66
CA ASP A 97 -13.49 -14.01 -2.93
C ASP A 97 -12.48 -14.41 -4.03
N PRO A 98 -12.73 -15.53 -4.74
CA PRO A 98 -11.79 -16.12 -5.70
C PRO A 98 -11.66 -15.32 -7.01
N ARG A 99 -12.34 -14.18 -7.13
CA ARG A 99 -12.15 -13.25 -8.24
C ARG A 99 -10.81 -12.50 -8.14
N TYR A 100 -10.15 -12.57 -6.99
CA TYR A 100 -8.89 -11.91 -6.72
C TYR A 100 -7.74 -12.91 -6.57
N TYR A 101 -6.52 -12.40 -6.66
CA TYR A 101 -5.32 -13.03 -6.14
C TYR A 101 -4.44 -11.96 -5.49
N TRP A 102 -3.44 -12.36 -4.72
CA TRP A 102 -2.45 -11.44 -4.18
C TRP A 102 -1.06 -11.75 -4.71
N GLU A 103 -0.24 -10.72 -4.85
CA GLU A 103 1.18 -10.85 -5.19
C GLU A 103 2.02 -9.86 -4.37
N ARG A 104 3.30 -10.19 -4.21
CA ARG A 104 4.28 -9.28 -3.61
C ARG A 104 4.92 -8.44 -4.71
N TYR A 105 4.86 -7.13 -4.57
CA TYR A 105 5.71 -6.23 -5.33
C TYR A 105 6.86 -5.78 -4.42
N HIS A 106 8.08 -5.99 -4.91
CA HIS A 106 9.30 -5.67 -4.19
C HIS A 106 10.22 -4.89 -5.11
N LYS A 107 10.90 -3.89 -4.57
CA LYS A 107 11.98 -3.21 -5.27
C LYS A 107 13.23 -3.25 -4.41
N LEU A 108 14.34 -3.64 -5.03
CA LEU A 108 15.63 -3.59 -4.38
C LEU A 108 16.06 -2.13 -4.29
N VAL A 109 15.97 -1.54 -3.09
CA VAL A 109 16.63 -0.27 -2.82
C VAL A 109 18.09 -0.59 -2.51
N MET A 110 18.98 -0.22 -3.43
CA MET A 110 20.43 -0.48 -3.34
C MET A 110 20.95 -0.18 -1.92
N GLY A 111 21.31 -1.23 -1.19
CA GLY A 111 22.08 -1.17 0.04
C GLY A 111 21.34 -0.87 1.36
N LEU A 112 20.01 -0.69 1.40
CA LEU A 112 19.38 -0.16 2.63
C LEU A 112 18.15 -0.91 3.17
N ALA A 113 17.33 -1.59 2.36
CA ALA A 113 16.30 -2.55 2.79
C ALA A 113 15.47 -2.97 1.56
N THR A 114 14.90 -4.17 1.59
CA THR A 114 13.79 -4.50 0.68
C THR A 114 12.53 -3.81 1.19
N THR A 115 12.03 -2.83 0.44
CA THR A 115 10.67 -2.33 0.64
C THR A 115 9.71 -3.24 -0.10
N ASN A 116 8.63 -3.64 0.56
CA ASN A 116 7.66 -4.58 0.04
C ASN A 116 6.26 -4.01 0.18
N LEU A 117 5.45 -4.26 -0.83
CA LEU A 117 4.01 -4.02 -0.79
C LEU A 117 3.27 -5.26 -1.31
N ILE A 118 2.05 -5.46 -0.85
CA ILE A 118 1.13 -6.45 -1.41
C ILE A 118 0.24 -5.76 -2.42
N ASN A 119 0.06 -6.36 -3.59
CA ASN A 119 -1.02 -6.03 -4.49
C ASN A 119 -2.09 -7.11 -4.39
N VAL A 120 -3.34 -6.72 -4.20
CA VAL A 120 -4.50 -7.59 -4.39
C VAL A 120 -5.18 -7.17 -5.68
N LEU A 121 -5.25 -8.09 -6.65
CA LEU A 121 -5.60 -7.80 -8.03
C LEU A 121 -6.70 -8.76 -8.52
N PRO A 122 -7.55 -8.36 -9.48
CA PRO A 122 -8.49 -9.27 -10.12
C PRO A 122 -7.72 -10.35 -10.86
N VAL A 123 -8.20 -11.59 -10.81
CA VAL A 123 -7.69 -12.69 -11.63
C VAL A 123 -7.73 -12.28 -13.10
N ARG A 124 -6.62 -12.48 -13.82
CA ARG A 124 -6.39 -12.02 -15.20
C ARG A 124 -6.28 -10.51 -15.39
N GLY A 125 -6.25 -9.73 -14.31
CA GLY A 125 -6.17 -8.27 -14.36
C GLY A 125 -4.86 -7.77 -14.98
N LYS A 126 -3.73 -8.46 -14.77
CA LYS A 126 -2.41 -8.05 -15.31
C LYS A 126 -2.26 -8.35 -16.81
N GLU A 127 -2.98 -9.34 -17.30
CA GLU A 127 -2.93 -9.78 -18.70
C GLU A 127 -3.98 -9.06 -19.55
N ALA A 128 -4.98 -8.42 -18.93
CA ALA A 128 -6.05 -7.73 -19.63
C ALA A 128 -5.51 -6.49 -20.39
N PRO A 129 -5.57 -6.47 -21.74
CA PRO A 129 -5.00 -5.39 -22.54
C PRO A 129 -5.72 -4.05 -22.38
N ASP A 130 -7.01 -4.08 -22.02
CA ASP A 130 -7.84 -2.89 -21.85
C ASP A 130 -7.93 -2.42 -20.39
N ASN A 131 -7.14 -3.03 -19.51
CA ASN A 131 -7.03 -2.58 -18.14
C ASN A 131 -6.12 -1.35 -18.07
N LEU A 132 -6.68 -0.24 -17.58
CA LEU A 132 -5.99 1.04 -17.45
C LEU A 132 -4.72 0.94 -16.57
N MET A 133 -4.68 -0.01 -15.64
CA MET A 133 -3.53 -0.27 -14.78
C MET A 133 -2.33 -0.88 -15.53
N ASN A 134 -2.55 -1.46 -16.71
CA ASN A 134 -1.52 -2.08 -17.54
C ASN A 134 -0.96 -1.14 -18.62
N ILE A 135 -1.48 0.09 -18.73
CA ILE A 135 -1.00 1.02 -19.74
C ILE A 135 0.45 1.39 -19.46
N ARG A 136 1.29 1.23 -20.48
CA ARG A 136 2.72 1.53 -20.42
C ARG A 136 2.96 3.01 -20.71
N ILE A 137 3.62 3.68 -19.79
CA ILE A 137 4.01 5.09 -19.82
C ILE A 137 5.49 5.14 -20.17
N LYS A 138 5.84 5.83 -21.26
CA LYS A 138 7.22 5.84 -21.74
C LYS A 138 8.13 6.64 -20.83
N LYS A 139 7.64 7.74 -20.31
CA LYS A 139 8.35 8.57 -19.35
C LYS A 139 7.35 9.19 -18.38
N PHE A 140 7.50 8.87 -17.10
CA PHE A 140 6.75 9.49 -16.02
C PHE A 140 7.70 10.33 -15.16
N GLU A 141 7.43 11.61 -15.01
CA GLU A 141 8.25 12.53 -14.22
C GLU A 141 7.36 13.49 -13.43
N VAL A 142 7.53 13.51 -12.12
CA VAL A 142 6.90 14.47 -11.21
C VAL A 142 7.95 15.06 -10.29
N LYS A 143 7.79 16.36 -9.99
CA LYS A 143 8.66 17.09 -9.08
C LYS A 143 7.83 17.74 -7.99
N GLU A 144 8.35 17.69 -6.77
CA GLU A 144 7.79 18.36 -5.61
C GLU A 144 6.28 18.12 -5.43
N LYS A 145 5.85 16.86 -5.63
CA LYS A 145 4.42 16.51 -5.60
C LYS A 145 4.10 15.56 -4.46
N GLU A 146 2.98 15.79 -3.78
CA GLU A 146 2.51 14.91 -2.71
C GLU A 146 2.09 13.55 -3.27
N PRO A 147 2.46 12.42 -2.63
CA PRO A 147 2.06 11.08 -3.06
C PRO A 147 0.56 10.91 -3.31
N ILE A 148 -0.30 11.46 -2.44
CA ILE A 148 -1.76 11.39 -2.58
C ILE A 148 -2.26 12.10 -3.85
N LYS A 149 -1.68 13.26 -4.17
CA LYS A 149 -2.01 14.00 -5.39
C LYS A 149 -1.59 13.23 -6.63
N ILE A 150 -0.42 12.57 -6.60
CA ILE A 150 0.02 11.71 -7.70
C ILE A 150 -0.98 10.56 -7.95
N ILE A 151 -1.47 9.90 -6.89
CA ILE A 151 -2.46 8.82 -7.02
C ILE A 151 -3.75 9.35 -7.66
N HIS A 152 -4.30 10.46 -7.16
CA HIS A 152 -5.57 11.00 -7.66
C HIS A 152 -5.48 11.54 -9.09
N GLU A 153 -4.36 12.16 -9.42
CA GLU A 153 -4.17 12.88 -10.69
C GLU A 153 -3.40 12.05 -11.72
N ILE A 154 -3.20 10.74 -11.50
CA ILE A 154 -2.38 9.90 -12.40
C ILE A 154 -2.90 9.91 -13.85
N GLY A 155 -4.22 10.03 -14.04
CA GLY A 155 -4.84 10.18 -15.36
C GLY A 155 -4.39 11.44 -16.10
N GLU A 156 -4.11 12.53 -15.38
CA GLU A 156 -3.64 13.80 -15.96
C GLU A 156 -2.12 13.81 -16.11
N LEU A 157 -1.42 13.21 -15.15
CA LEU A 157 0.05 13.17 -15.10
C LEU A 157 0.67 12.19 -16.11
N ALA A 158 -0.12 11.27 -16.66
CA ALA A 158 0.32 10.28 -17.64
C ALA A 158 -0.49 10.43 -18.96
N PRO A 159 -0.01 11.23 -19.93
CA PRO A 159 -0.74 11.51 -21.17
C PRO A 159 -1.11 10.27 -21.98
N GLU A 160 -0.29 9.21 -21.96
CA GLU A 160 -0.57 7.95 -22.63
C GLU A 160 -1.77 7.23 -22.00
N LEU A 161 -1.92 7.30 -20.68
CA LEU A 161 -3.10 6.81 -19.98
C LEU A 161 -4.34 7.61 -20.38
N ALA A 162 -4.29 8.94 -20.35
CA ALA A 162 -5.40 9.79 -20.78
C ALA A 162 -5.84 9.51 -22.22
N LYS A 163 -4.86 9.35 -23.12
CA LYS A 163 -5.11 9.02 -24.53
C LYS A 163 -5.80 7.65 -24.63
N ARG A 164 -5.23 6.62 -24.01
CA ARG A 164 -5.76 5.26 -24.09
C ARG A 164 -7.14 5.13 -23.44
N PHE A 165 -7.37 5.86 -22.35
CA PHE A 165 -8.68 5.96 -21.72
C PHE A 165 -9.75 6.44 -22.69
N ARG A 166 -9.50 7.53 -23.42
CA ARG A 166 -10.43 8.08 -24.42
C ARG A 166 -10.66 7.13 -25.60
N GLU A 167 -9.67 6.33 -25.97
CA GLU A 167 -9.79 5.33 -27.03
C GLU A 167 -10.69 4.15 -26.62
N ILE A 168 -10.51 3.64 -25.39
CA ILE A 168 -11.25 2.46 -24.92
C ILE A 168 -12.67 2.86 -24.46
N TYR A 169 -12.82 4.03 -23.84
CA TYR A 169 -14.07 4.47 -23.20
C TYR A 169 -14.50 5.86 -23.72
N PRO A 170 -14.96 5.96 -24.97
CA PRO A 170 -15.44 7.23 -25.52
C PRO A 170 -16.61 7.77 -24.69
N GLY A 171 -16.49 9.01 -24.21
CA GLY A 171 -17.49 9.65 -23.34
C GLY A 171 -17.41 9.23 -21.86
N GLY A 172 -16.46 8.37 -21.49
CA GLY A 172 -16.19 8.03 -20.09
C GLY A 172 -15.51 9.17 -19.33
N LYS A 173 -15.57 9.11 -17.99
CA LYS A 173 -14.84 10.01 -17.10
C LYS A 173 -13.74 9.26 -16.35
N ALA A 174 -12.54 9.83 -16.35
CA ALA A 174 -11.42 9.40 -15.51
C ALA A 174 -11.16 10.50 -14.49
N GLY A 175 -11.19 10.17 -13.19
CA GLY A 175 -10.72 11.08 -12.15
C GLY A 175 -11.69 12.15 -11.60
N GLU A 176 -12.97 12.15 -11.95
CA GLU A 176 -14.01 13.01 -11.30
C GLU A 176 -14.99 12.11 -10.52
N GLU A 177 -15.34 12.28 -9.23
CA GLU A 177 -15.38 13.42 -8.31
C GLU A 177 -14.96 13.04 -6.86
N PRO A 178 -14.54 14.04 -6.05
CA PRO A 178 -14.26 13.91 -4.63
C PRO A 178 -15.56 13.80 -3.79
N GLY A 179 -16.21 12.65 -3.83
CA GLY A 179 -17.25 12.29 -2.87
C GLY A 179 -16.64 11.73 -1.58
N LYS A 180 -16.33 12.59 -0.60
CA LYS A 180 -15.88 12.27 0.78
C LYS A 180 -14.85 11.15 0.89
N VAL A 181 -13.61 11.51 1.18
CA VAL A 181 -12.58 10.61 1.75
C VAL A 181 -13.18 9.93 2.99
N PHE A 182 -13.77 8.75 2.84
CA PHE A 182 -14.32 7.97 3.94
C PHE A 182 -13.15 7.25 4.62
N GLY A 183 -12.68 7.88 5.70
CA GLY A 183 -12.06 7.20 6.85
C GLY A 183 -10.99 6.17 6.52
N GLY A 184 -9.85 6.62 6.00
CA GLY A 184 -8.59 6.00 6.43
C GLY A 184 -8.42 6.27 7.93
N PRO A 185 -7.67 5.42 8.68
CA PRO A 185 -7.43 5.67 10.10
C PRO A 185 -6.92 7.11 10.28
N ALA A 186 -7.63 7.88 11.12
CA ALA A 186 -7.42 9.31 11.36
C ALA A 186 -6.02 9.68 11.90
N ASP A 187 -5.13 8.70 12.05
CA ASP A 187 -3.89 8.80 12.82
C ASP A 187 -2.61 8.54 12.02
N LEU A 188 -2.70 8.17 10.73
CA LEU A 188 -1.52 8.30 9.88
C LEU A 188 -1.38 9.79 9.59
N LYS A 189 -0.57 10.49 10.40
CA LYS A 189 0.01 11.78 10.02
C LYS A 189 0.75 11.55 8.71
N ILE A 190 0.03 11.65 7.59
CA ILE A 190 0.61 11.73 6.27
C ILE A 190 1.44 12.99 6.38
N ARG A 191 2.74 12.81 6.58
CA ARG A 191 3.67 13.93 6.54
C ARG A 191 3.43 14.55 5.18
N GLU A 192 3.09 15.83 5.16
CA GLU A 192 3.03 16.63 3.93
C GLU A 192 4.48 16.76 3.43
N TYR A 193 4.98 15.71 2.81
CA TYR A 193 6.23 15.75 2.07
C TYR A 193 5.93 15.52 0.60
N GLN A 194 6.80 16.13 -0.18
CA GLN A 194 6.76 16.08 -1.60
C GLN A 194 7.83 15.10 -2.08
N ILE A 195 7.55 14.41 -3.18
CA ILE A 195 8.47 13.48 -3.80
C ILE A 195 8.87 13.94 -5.18
N ASN A 196 10.09 13.61 -5.57
CA ASN A 196 10.58 13.68 -6.93
C ASN A 196 10.65 12.25 -7.45
N LEU A 197 9.94 11.96 -8.53
CA LEU A 197 9.89 10.62 -9.10
C LEU A 197 10.08 10.71 -10.60
N ARG A 198 11.03 9.93 -11.11
CA ARG A 198 11.26 9.74 -12.54
C ARG A 198 11.35 8.25 -12.83
N LEU A 199 10.50 7.78 -13.73
CA LEU A 199 10.42 6.39 -14.15
C LEU A 199 10.33 6.35 -15.68
N ASP A 200 11.02 5.40 -16.29
CA ASP A 200 11.07 5.24 -17.74
C ASP A 200 10.53 3.84 -18.09
N ASP A 201 9.65 3.78 -19.09
CA ASP A 201 9.01 2.55 -19.62
C ASP A 201 8.35 1.65 -18.56
N VAL A 202 7.46 2.24 -17.75
CA VAL A 202 6.73 1.55 -16.67
C VAL A 202 5.22 1.57 -16.91
N THR A 203 4.49 0.64 -16.31
CA THR A 203 3.03 0.64 -16.29
C THR A 203 2.47 1.62 -15.25
N VAL A 204 1.20 2.01 -15.40
CA VAL A 204 0.47 2.80 -14.39
C VAL A 204 0.53 2.14 -13.02
N ARG A 205 0.35 0.81 -12.95
CA ARG A 205 0.46 0.05 -11.69
C ARG A 205 1.85 0.18 -11.07
N GLU A 206 2.91 0.06 -11.86
CA GLU A 206 4.28 0.22 -11.38
C GLU A 206 4.52 1.64 -10.85
N ILE A 207 4.05 2.68 -11.55
CA ILE A 207 4.13 4.06 -11.05
C ILE A 207 3.47 4.19 -9.68
N LEU A 208 2.24 3.70 -9.52
CA LEU A 208 1.52 3.80 -8.25
C LEU A 208 2.16 2.94 -7.14
N ASN A 209 2.75 1.80 -7.49
CA ASN A 209 3.54 0.98 -6.56
C ASN A 209 4.79 1.72 -6.07
N GLU A 210 5.50 2.43 -6.95
CA GLU A 210 6.64 3.26 -6.56
C GLU A 210 6.23 4.41 -5.63
N VAL A 211 5.14 5.08 -5.96
CA VAL A 211 4.56 6.13 -5.10
C VAL A 211 4.21 5.54 -3.73
N ALA A 212 3.57 4.37 -3.68
CA ALA A 212 3.25 3.68 -2.43
C ALA A 212 4.52 3.34 -1.63
N LEU A 213 5.55 2.77 -2.23
CA LEU A 213 6.79 2.41 -1.51
C LEU A 213 7.50 3.63 -0.94
N ILE A 214 7.67 4.69 -1.75
CA ILE A 214 8.28 5.94 -1.29
C ILE A 214 7.43 6.54 -0.17
N SER A 215 6.10 6.30 -0.22
CA SER A 215 5.21 6.97 0.71
C SER A 215 5.33 6.50 2.17
N GLY A 216 5.89 5.31 2.38
CA GLY A 216 6.02 4.68 3.70
C GLY A 216 4.69 4.31 4.39
N GLY A 217 3.58 4.19 3.64
CA GLY A 217 2.30 3.74 4.21
C GLY A 217 1.04 4.08 3.39
N LEU A 218 1.14 5.01 2.44
CA LEU A 218 0.09 5.24 1.46
C LEU A 218 0.01 4.03 0.51
N CYS A 219 -1.20 3.70 0.11
CA CYS A 219 -1.48 2.69 -0.90
C CYS A 219 -2.51 3.27 -1.87
N TRP A 220 -2.71 2.60 -2.99
CA TRP A 220 -3.70 3.00 -3.98
C TRP A 220 -4.84 1.98 -4.03
N VAL A 221 -6.03 2.47 -4.36
CA VAL A 221 -7.16 1.67 -4.81
C VAL A 221 -7.53 2.09 -6.23
N PHE A 222 -7.63 1.13 -7.14
CA PHE A 222 -8.23 1.34 -8.45
C PHE A 222 -9.62 0.71 -8.49
N GLU A 223 -10.60 1.45 -8.95
CA GLU A 223 -11.94 0.93 -9.18
C GLU A 223 -12.59 1.56 -10.42
N GLY A 224 -13.55 0.86 -11.01
CA GLY A 224 -14.29 1.38 -12.13
C GLY A 224 -15.52 0.58 -12.52
N THR A 225 -16.32 1.18 -13.39
CA THR A 225 -17.57 0.63 -13.92
C THR A 225 -17.54 0.68 -15.46
N LYS A 226 -17.86 -0.42 -16.13
CA LYS A 226 -17.85 -0.57 -17.61
C LYS A 226 -19.15 -0.18 -18.31
N GLY A 227 -20.16 0.27 -17.57
CA GLY A 227 -21.52 0.53 -18.08
C GLY A 227 -21.61 1.67 -19.10
N ARG A 228 -22.84 2.11 -19.41
CA ARG A 228 -23.11 3.17 -20.43
C ARG A 228 -22.36 4.48 -20.18
N SER A 229 -22.04 4.76 -18.92
CA SER A 229 -21.21 5.89 -18.51
C SER A 229 -20.00 5.33 -17.76
N PRO A 230 -18.92 4.93 -18.46
CA PRO A 230 -17.78 4.34 -17.80
C PRO A 230 -17.12 5.34 -16.86
N LEU A 231 -16.86 4.90 -15.63
CA LEU A 231 -16.24 5.70 -14.58
C LEU A 231 -15.07 4.92 -14.01
N TYR A 232 -13.90 5.54 -13.97
CA TYR A 232 -12.69 4.93 -13.44
C TYR A 232 -11.97 5.92 -12.53
N GLN A 233 -11.47 5.41 -11.41
CA GLN A 233 -10.81 6.25 -10.41
C GLN A 233 -9.65 5.55 -9.71
N TRP A 234 -8.68 6.37 -9.34
CA TRP A 234 -7.56 6.03 -8.48
C TRP A 234 -7.69 6.85 -7.21
N LYS A 235 -7.74 6.20 -6.06
CA LYS A 235 -7.85 6.85 -4.76
C LYS A 235 -6.75 6.36 -3.82
N ALA A 236 -6.33 7.22 -2.91
CA ALA A 236 -5.52 6.75 -1.78
C ALA A 236 -6.34 5.76 -0.94
N PHE A 237 -5.69 4.67 -0.52
CA PHE A 237 -6.25 3.67 0.36
C PHE A 237 -6.07 4.10 1.81
#